data_AF-A0A9X0U3Q2-F1
#
_entry.id   AF-A0A9X0U3Q2-F1
#
_cell.length_a   1.000
_cell.length_b   1.000
_cell.length_c   1.000
_cell.angle_alpha   90.00
_cell.angle_beta   90.00
_cell.angle_gamma   90.00
#
_symmetry.space_group_name_H-M   'P 1'
#
loop_
_entity.id
_entity.type
_entity.pdbx_description
1 polymer ?
#
loop_
_entity_poly.entity_id
_entity_poly.type
_entity_poly.pdbx_seq_one_letter_code
_entity_poly.pdbx_strand_id
1 'polypeptide(L)'
;MTISFVKRLLPATILAGSLFLPVCHLKAQDAGATKAAGRHDDSQGQTSEQGKQEEDENDKYLHSDAVRGLGAKVGLSAEQAATWFTVANFVVLAALVGWFLLKTLPKTFRNRSTAIQKQLVDARTATEDANARLRSVEDRLSKLDGQIAAMRAQAEKDSALDQQRITASVEEEKQKILATAEQEIAAATALAQRQIQQYAAELAIEQAARKLVVTAETDRLLVQSFAQRLTGDDSKKGQN
;
A
#
# COMPACT_ATOMS: atom_id res chain seq x y z
N MET A 1 0.44 -45.33 11.87
CA MET A 1 -0.88 -45.71 11.34
C MET A 1 -1.11 -44.87 10.08
N THR A 2 -0.52 -45.30 8.96
CA THR A 2 -1.16 -45.96 7.80
C THR A 2 -1.73 -44.93 6.80
N ILE A 3 -1.03 -44.59 5.70
CA ILE A 3 -1.06 -45.23 4.34
C ILE A 3 -2.26 -44.66 3.54
N SER A 4 -2.25 -44.22 2.28
CA SER A 4 -1.32 -44.15 1.13
C SER A 4 -2.08 -43.41 0.00
N PHE A 5 -1.50 -42.46 -0.74
CA PHE A 5 -0.88 -42.65 -2.08
C PHE A 5 -1.86 -42.62 -3.27
N VAL A 6 -1.30 -42.28 -4.45
CA VAL A 6 -1.86 -42.26 -5.83
C VAL A 6 -2.30 -40.85 -6.30
N LYS A 7 -1.78 -40.25 -7.38
CA LYS A 7 -0.68 -40.53 -8.33
C LYS A 7 -0.51 -39.29 -9.23
N ARG A 8 0.74 -38.84 -9.44
CA ARG A 8 1.15 -37.89 -10.50
C ARG A 8 0.89 -38.48 -11.89
N LEU A 9 0.47 -37.65 -12.87
CA LEU A 9 0.96 -37.72 -14.26
C LEU A 9 0.58 -36.48 -15.12
N LEU A 10 1.61 -35.65 -15.43
CA LEU A 10 1.91 -34.80 -16.61
C LEU A 10 0.90 -33.79 -17.27
N PRO A 11 1.44 -32.76 -18.00
CA PRO A 11 0.82 -31.44 -18.21
C PRO A 11 0.34 -31.16 -19.65
N ALA A 12 -0.57 -30.19 -19.81
CA ALA A 12 -0.85 -29.54 -21.10
C ALA A 12 -1.46 -28.13 -20.94
N THR A 13 -0.61 -27.12 -21.15
CA THR A 13 -0.82 -25.90 -21.97
C THR A 13 -2.17 -25.14 -21.91
N ILE A 14 -2.23 -24.03 -21.16
CA ILE A 14 -3.16 -22.88 -21.34
C ILE A 14 -2.42 -21.61 -20.83
N LEU A 15 -1.90 -20.74 -21.72
CA LEU A 15 -2.49 -19.46 -22.16
C LEU A 15 -2.04 -18.23 -21.34
N ALA A 16 -1.03 -17.51 -21.83
CA ALA A 16 -0.73 -16.08 -21.58
C ALA A 16 0.49 -15.72 -22.47
N GLY A 17 0.60 -14.62 -23.19
CA GLY A 17 -0.29 -13.52 -23.55
C GLY A 17 0.41 -12.77 -24.69
N SER A 18 -0.33 -12.28 -25.68
CA SER A 18 0.19 -11.41 -26.72
C SER A 18 -0.56 -10.08 -26.68
N LEU A 19 0.19 -9.04 -26.32
CA LEU A 19 -0.15 -7.64 -26.43
C LEU A 19 -0.56 -7.28 -27.87
N PHE A 20 -1.76 -6.73 -28.03
CA PHE A 20 -2.10 -5.90 -29.18
C PHE A 20 -2.78 -4.64 -28.66
N LEU A 21 -2.11 -3.50 -28.81
CA LEU A 21 -2.65 -2.18 -28.54
C LEU A 21 -3.70 -1.79 -29.61
N PRO A 22 -4.77 -1.06 -29.25
CA PRO A 22 -5.52 -0.27 -30.21
C PRO A 22 -4.93 1.15 -30.28
N VAL A 23 -4.37 1.52 -31.43
CA VAL A 23 -4.04 2.91 -31.74
C VAL A 23 -5.32 3.60 -32.21
N CYS A 24 -5.85 4.48 -31.36
CA CYS A 24 -6.82 5.49 -31.75
C CYS A 24 -6.15 6.52 -32.68
N HIS A 25 -6.63 6.64 -33.92
CA HIS A 25 -6.38 7.85 -34.72
C HIS A 25 -7.64 8.71 -34.72
N LEU A 26 -7.63 9.67 -33.80
CA LEU A 26 -8.48 10.86 -33.79
C LEU A 26 -7.80 11.90 -34.69
N LYS A 27 -8.51 12.41 -35.69
CA LYS A 27 -7.99 13.39 -36.65
C LYS A 27 -8.43 14.80 -36.22
N ALA A 28 -7.47 15.64 -35.86
CA ALA A 28 -7.65 17.09 -35.67
C ALA A 28 -6.58 17.85 -36.48
N GLN A 29 -7.09 18.75 -37.33
CA GLN A 29 -6.59 20.06 -37.81
C GLN A 29 -5.20 20.51 -37.27
N ASP A 30 -4.24 21.01 -38.06
CA ASP A 30 -4.33 22.20 -38.93
C ASP A 30 -3.11 22.37 -39.89
N ALA A 31 -3.33 23.19 -40.93
CA ALA A 31 -2.43 24.02 -41.75
C ALA A 31 -1.19 23.46 -42.50
N GLY A 32 -1.22 23.60 -43.84
CA GLY A 32 -0.03 23.58 -44.70
C GLY A 32 -0.36 23.44 -46.19
N ALA A 33 -0.43 24.58 -46.88
CA ALA A 33 -0.84 24.72 -48.28
C ALA A 33 -0.08 23.83 -49.29
N THR A 34 -0.78 23.36 -50.33
CA THR A 34 -0.30 23.45 -51.73
C THR A 34 -1.37 23.07 -52.76
N LYS A 35 -1.52 23.98 -53.72
CA LYS A 35 -1.88 23.81 -55.15
C LYS A 35 -3.27 23.27 -55.54
N ALA A 36 -4.03 24.25 -56.02
CA ALA A 36 -5.14 24.14 -56.94
C ALA A 36 -4.87 23.24 -58.16
N ALA A 37 -5.82 22.35 -58.42
CA ALA A 37 -6.33 22.02 -59.75
C ALA A 37 -7.81 21.63 -59.57
N GLY A 38 -8.70 22.32 -60.27
CA GLY A 38 -10.16 22.16 -60.20
C GLY A 38 -10.63 20.75 -60.58
N ARG A 39 -11.90 20.37 -60.51
CA ARG A 39 -13.16 21.11 -60.39
C ARG A 39 -14.21 20.01 -60.18
N HIS A 40 -14.95 20.02 -59.08
CA HIS A 40 -16.19 19.25 -58.96
C HIS A 40 -17.30 20.28 -58.76
N ASP A 41 -18.10 20.45 -59.80
CA ASP A 41 -19.37 21.15 -59.76
C ASP A 41 -20.45 20.07 -59.78
N ASP A 42 -21.38 20.18 -58.84
CA ASP A 42 -22.61 19.42 -58.79
C ASP A 42 -23.42 19.65 -60.07
N SER A 43 -24.16 18.63 -60.51
CA SER A 43 -25.58 18.78 -60.87
C SER A 43 -26.15 17.46 -61.38
N GLN A 44 -27.19 17.00 -60.69
CA GLN A 44 -28.22 16.14 -61.26
C GLN A 44 -28.91 16.86 -62.44
N GLY A 45 -29.27 16.10 -63.49
CA GLY A 45 -30.17 16.63 -64.53
C GLY A 45 -30.15 15.86 -65.86
N GLN A 46 -30.81 14.70 -65.88
CA GLN A 46 -31.70 14.20 -66.96
C GLN A 46 -31.21 14.15 -68.43
N THR A 47 -31.21 12.95 -69.04
CA THR A 47 -32.25 12.48 -69.99
C THR A 47 -31.80 11.18 -70.72
N SER A 48 -32.78 10.31 -70.91
CA SER A 48 -32.90 9.06 -71.67
C SER A 48 -31.96 8.80 -72.87
N GLU A 49 -31.57 7.54 -73.08
CA GLU A 49 -32.19 6.59 -74.05
C GLU A 49 -31.48 5.21 -74.07
N GLN A 50 -32.28 4.16 -73.84
CA GLN A 50 -32.34 2.85 -74.53
C GLN A 50 -31.10 1.96 -74.75
N GLY A 51 -31.20 0.72 -74.26
CA GLY A 51 -30.79 -0.45 -75.05
C GLY A 51 -30.36 -1.72 -74.28
N LYS A 52 -31.25 -2.73 -74.27
CA LYS A 52 -31.06 -4.19 -74.03
C LYS A 52 -31.13 -4.66 -72.57
N GLN A 53 -32.30 -5.11 -72.13
CA GLN A 53 -32.78 -6.51 -72.18
C GLN A 53 -32.03 -7.42 -71.20
N GLU A 54 -32.43 -7.35 -69.93
CA GLU A 54 -32.28 -8.46 -68.99
C GLU A 54 -33.54 -9.32 -69.16
N GLU A 55 -33.42 -10.39 -69.94
CA GLU A 55 -34.47 -11.41 -70.07
C GLU A 55 -34.61 -12.16 -68.75
N ASP A 56 -35.84 -12.13 -68.23
CA ASP A 56 -36.30 -12.77 -67.01
C ASP A 56 -36.09 -14.29 -67.10
N GLU A 57 -35.09 -14.81 -66.39
CA GLU A 57 -34.77 -16.25 -66.36
C GLU A 57 -35.96 -17.09 -65.83
N ASN A 58 -36.90 -16.46 -65.11
CA ASN A 58 -38.13 -17.08 -64.62
C ASN A 58 -39.24 -17.26 -65.68
N ASP A 59 -39.29 -16.41 -66.72
CA ASP A 59 -40.30 -16.52 -67.79
C ASP A 59 -40.09 -17.78 -68.65
N LYS A 60 -38.84 -18.26 -68.71
CA LYS A 60 -38.47 -19.48 -69.44
C LYS A 60 -38.99 -20.75 -68.78
N TYR A 61 -39.15 -20.77 -67.46
CA TYR A 61 -39.68 -21.94 -66.73
C TYR A 61 -41.21 -22.02 -66.74
N LEU A 62 -41.90 -20.88 -66.87
CA LEU A 62 -43.36 -20.79 -67.00
C LEU A 62 -43.89 -21.32 -68.34
N HIS A 63 -43.04 -21.42 -69.37
CA HIS A 63 -43.43 -21.86 -70.72
C HIS A 63 -42.81 -23.18 -71.19
N SER A 64 -42.22 -23.97 -70.29
CA SER A 64 -41.73 -25.30 -70.65
C SER A 64 -42.85 -26.20 -71.20
N ASP A 65 -42.54 -27.04 -72.18
CA ASP A 65 -43.51 -27.91 -72.87
C ASP A 65 -44.26 -28.85 -71.91
N ALA A 66 -43.63 -29.19 -70.76
CA ALA A 66 -44.26 -29.94 -69.68
C ALA A 66 -45.35 -29.14 -68.94
N VAL A 67 -45.14 -27.83 -68.73
CA VAL A 67 -46.09 -26.92 -68.07
C VAL A 67 -47.23 -26.52 -69.02
N ARG A 68 -46.94 -26.32 -70.31
CA ARG A 68 -47.97 -26.14 -71.36
C ARG A 68 -48.86 -27.37 -71.54
N GLY A 69 -48.29 -28.58 -71.46
CA GLY A 69 -49.04 -29.83 -71.55
C GLY A 69 -49.96 -30.10 -70.35
N LEU A 70 -49.54 -29.71 -69.15
CA LEU A 70 -50.37 -29.79 -67.94
C LEU A 70 -51.48 -28.72 -67.95
N GLY A 71 -51.19 -27.51 -68.42
CA GLY A 71 -52.14 -26.39 -68.53
C GLY A 71 -53.25 -26.61 -69.57
N ALA A 72 -52.98 -27.34 -70.65
CA ALA A 72 -53.98 -27.61 -71.69
C ALA A 72 -55.08 -28.61 -71.28
N LYS A 73 -54.83 -29.46 -70.27
CA LYS A 73 -55.78 -30.49 -69.80
C LYS A 73 -56.66 -30.04 -68.63
N VAL A 74 -56.32 -28.93 -67.98
CA VAL A 74 -57.07 -28.35 -66.87
C VAL A 74 -57.53 -26.97 -67.34
N GLY A 75 -58.70 -26.89 -67.96
CA GLY A 75 -59.22 -25.67 -68.56
C GLY A 75 -59.53 -24.55 -67.54
N LEU A 76 -58.49 -23.91 -67.02
CA LEU A 76 -58.47 -22.72 -66.16
C LEU A 76 -57.18 -21.94 -66.47
N SER A 77 -57.27 -20.63 -66.66
CA SER A 77 -56.16 -19.75 -67.08
C SER A 77 -54.93 -19.83 -66.16
N ALA A 78 -53.82 -20.34 -66.71
CA ALA A 78 -52.56 -20.56 -65.99
C ALA A 78 -51.98 -19.27 -65.34
N GLU A 79 -52.19 -18.10 -65.94
CA GLU A 79 -51.72 -16.81 -65.40
C GLU A 79 -52.49 -16.35 -64.14
N GLN A 80 -53.81 -16.60 -64.06
CA GLN A 80 -54.61 -16.24 -62.87
C GLN A 80 -54.38 -17.21 -61.70
N ALA A 81 -54.17 -18.50 -62.00
CA ALA A 81 -53.80 -19.47 -60.97
C ALA A 81 -52.40 -19.21 -60.42
N ALA A 82 -51.43 -18.85 -61.28
CA ALA A 82 -50.07 -18.51 -60.86
C ALA A 82 -50.03 -17.25 -60.00
N THR A 83 -50.72 -16.18 -60.40
CA THR A 83 -50.80 -14.93 -59.62
C THR A 83 -51.55 -15.11 -58.30
N TRP A 84 -52.62 -15.90 -58.27
CA TRP A 84 -53.29 -16.23 -57.00
C TRP A 84 -52.39 -17.06 -56.08
N PHE A 85 -51.63 -18.02 -56.62
CA PHE A 85 -50.71 -18.85 -55.85
C PHE A 85 -49.53 -18.05 -55.29
N THR A 86 -48.96 -17.12 -56.06
CA THR A 86 -47.87 -16.24 -55.57
C THR A 86 -48.37 -15.27 -54.50
N VAL A 87 -49.54 -14.67 -54.67
CA VAL A 87 -50.16 -13.81 -53.66
C VAL A 87 -50.50 -14.60 -52.39
N ALA A 88 -51.09 -15.80 -52.52
CA ALA A 88 -51.38 -16.66 -51.37
C ALA A 88 -50.10 -17.07 -50.63
N ASN A 89 -49.03 -17.44 -51.34
CA ASN A 89 -47.74 -17.77 -50.74
C ASN A 89 -47.13 -16.54 -50.03
N PHE A 90 -47.17 -15.37 -50.66
CA PHE A 90 -46.70 -14.13 -50.03
C PHE A 90 -47.48 -13.79 -48.77
N VAL A 91 -48.81 -13.94 -48.76
CA VAL A 91 -49.65 -13.71 -47.58
C VAL A 91 -49.32 -14.71 -46.47
N VAL A 92 -49.11 -15.99 -46.80
CA VAL A 92 -48.71 -17.01 -45.82
C VAL A 92 -47.32 -16.68 -45.24
N LEU A 93 -46.36 -16.30 -46.07
CA LEU A 93 -45.02 -15.88 -45.62
C LEU A 93 -45.09 -14.62 -44.77
N ALA A 94 -45.84 -13.60 -45.20
CA ALA A 94 -46.02 -12.35 -44.46
C ALA A 94 -46.74 -12.57 -43.13
N ALA A 95 -47.71 -13.49 -43.07
CA ALA A 95 -48.36 -13.88 -41.82
C ALA A 95 -47.39 -14.60 -40.87
N LEU A 96 -46.54 -15.49 -41.39
CA LEU A 96 -45.53 -16.19 -40.59
C LEU A 96 -44.47 -15.21 -40.05
N VAL A 97 -43.93 -14.35 -40.90
CA VAL A 97 -42.97 -13.31 -40.52
C VAL A 97 -43.61 -12.31 -39.56
N GLY A 98 -44.83 -11.86 -39.85
CA GLY A 98 -45.60 -10.94 -39.00
C GLY A 98 -45.81 -11.53 -37.61
N TRP A 99 -46.27 -12.78 -37.51
CA TRP A 99 -46.37 -13.48 -36.22
C TRP A 99 -45.01 -13.51 -35.52
N PHE A 100 -43.94 -13.96 -36.19
CA PHE A 100 -42.62 -14.06 -35.58
C PHE A 100 -42.09 -12.71 -35.05
N LEU A 101 -42.28 -11.62 -35.80
CA LEU A 101 -41.90 -10.26 -35.40
C LEU A 101 -42.74 -9.77 -34.23
N LEU A 102 -44.07 -9.92 -34.28
CA LEU A 102 -44.96 -9.53 -33.18
C LEU A 102 -44.64 -10.29 -31.89
N LYS A 103 -44.17 -11.53 -31.99
CA LYS A 103 -43.76 -12.34 -30.83
C LYS A 103 -42.37 -11.95 -30.29
N THR A 104 -41.42 -11.58 -31.15
CA THR A 104 -40.02 -11.38 -30.78
C THR A 104 -39.68 -9.93 -30.39
N LEU A 105 -40.22 -8.94 -31.12
CA LEU A 105 -39.95 -7.52 -30.89
C LEU A 105 -40.32 -7.02 -29.48
N PRO A 106 -41.51 -7.28 -28.91
CA PRO A 106 -41.83 -6.77 -27.58
C PRO A 106 -40.92 -7.36 -26.50
N LYS A 107 -40.43 -8.59 -26.68
CA LYS A 107 -39.51 -9.24 -25.74
C LYS A 107 -38.13 -8.56 -25.72
N THR A 108 -37.58 -8.20 -26.89
CA THR A 108 -36.27 -7.56 -26.97
C THR A 108 -36.29 -6.12 -26.48
N PHE A 109 -37.32 -5.34 -26.83
CA PHE A 109 -37.48 -3.98 -26.29
C PHE A 109 -37.70 -3.97 -24.78
N ARG A 110 -38.54 -4.89 -24.26
CA ARG A 110 -38.74 -5.02 -22.81
C ARG A 110 -37.43 -5.34 -22.08
N ASN A 111 -36.64 -6.29 -22.60
CA ASN A 111 -35.34 -6.64 -22.02
C ASN A 111 -34.34 -5.48 -22.05
N ARG A 112 -34.33 -4.67 -23.11
CA ARG A 112 -33.48 -3.48 -23.19
C ARG A 112 -33.93 -2.41 -22.21
N SER A 113 -35.23 -2.14 -22.10
CA SER A 113 -35.76 -1.18 -21.14
C SER A 113 -35.48 -1.59 -19.69
N THR A 114 -35.64 -2.87 -19.35
CA THR A 114 -35.31 -3.37 -18.00
C THR A 114 -33.81 -3.31 -17.74
N ALA A 115 -32.96 -3.62 -18.72
CA ALA A 115 -31.52 -3.50 -18.59
C ALA A 115 -31.08 -2.04 -18.38
N ILE A 116 -31.65 -1.08 -19.13
CA ILE A 116 -31.36 0.35 -18.97
C ILE A 116 -31.82 0.85 -17.60
N GLN A 117 -33.04 0.48 -17.19
CA GLN A 117 -33.56 0.85 -15.87
C GLN A 117 -32.66 0.29 -14.76
N LYS A 118 -32.23 -0.97 -14.88
CA LYS A 118 -31.30 -1.59 -13.94
C LYS A 118 -29.96 -0.84 -13.92
N GLN A 119 -29.36 -0.57 -15.07
CA GLN A 119 -28.09 0.16 -15.16
C GLN A 119 -28.19 1.56 -14.56
N LEU A 120 -29.32 2.25 -14.74
CA LEU A 120 -29.54 3.58 -14.17
C LEU A 120 -29.68 3.52 -12.65
N VAL A 121 -30.39 2.52 -12.12
CA VAL A 121 -30.47 2.27 -10.67
C VAL A 121 -29.10 1.91 -10.11
N ASP A 122 -28.39 0.96 -10.74
CA ASP A 122 -27.06 0.53 -10.32
C ASP A 122 -26.06 1.71 -10.33
N ALA A 123 -26.11 2.57 -11.35
CA ALA A 123 -25.28 3.77 -11.43
C ALA A 123 -25.62 4.81 -10.35
N ARG A 124 -26.91 4.98 -10.02
CA ARG A 124 -27.33 5.84 -8.90
C ARG A 124 -26.83 5.30 -7.57
N THR A 125 -27.06 4.02 -7.29
CA THR A 125 -26.58 3.37 -6.07
C THR A 125 -25.06 3.45 -5.95
N ALA A 126 -24.32 3.19 -7.04
CA ALA A 126 -22.86 3.31 -7.05
C ALA A 126 -22.39 4.75 -6.76
N THR A 127 -23.12 5.75 -7.26
CA THR A 127 -22.83 7.17 -6.99
C THR A 127 -23.12 7.53 -5.54
N GLU A 128 -24.24 7.07 -5.00
CA GLU A 128 -24.63 7.26 -3.60
C GLU A 128 -23.62 6.63 -2.66
N ASP A 129 -23.19 5.39 -2.93
CA ASP A 129 -22.16 4.67 -2.17
C ASP A 129 -20.81 5.38 -2.24
N ALA A 130 -20.40 5.85 -3.42
CA ALA A 130 -19.17 6.62 -3.60
C ALA A 130 -19.20 7.92 -2.80
N ASN A 131 -20.32 8.65 -2.85
CA ASN A 131 -20.52 9.88 -2.09
C ASN A 131 -20.55 9.63 -0.58
N ALA A 132 -21.17 8.53 -0.13
CA ALA A 132 -21.17 8.15 1.28
C ALA A 132 -19.74 7.84 1.77
N ARG A 133 -18.95 7.11 0.98
CA ARG A 133 -17.54 6.84 1.28
C ARG A 133 -16.72 8.13 1.31
N LEU A 134 -16.90 9.02 0.34
CA LEU A 134 -16.22 10.32 0.30
C LEU A 134 -16.51 11.11 1.57
N ARG A 135 -17.79 11.25 1.96
CA ARG A 135 -18.18 11.94 3.20
C ARG A 135 -17.57 11.31 4.45
N SER A 136 -17.48 9.98 4.50
CA SER A 136 -16.86 9.29 5.63
C SER A 136 -15.35 9.55 5.72
N VAL A 137 -14.67 9.69 4.58
CA VAL A 137 -13.24 10.03 4.53
C VAL A 137 -13.04 11.48 4.93
N GLU A 138 -13.85 12.40 4.42
CA GLU A 138 -13.79 13.83 4.77
C GLU A 138 -14.00 14.06 6.27
N ASP A 139 -14.98 13.38 6.87
CA ASP A 139 -15.22 13.44 8.32
C ASP A 139 -14.03 12.87 9.12
N ARG A 140 -13.41 11.80 8.63
CA ARG A 140 -12.18 11.26 9.25
C ARG A 140 -11.02 12.24 9.13
N LEU A 141 -10.82 12.86 7.96
CA LEU A 141 -9.75 13.83 7.73
C LEU A 141 -9.91 15.06 8.63
N SER A 142 -11.11 15.63 8.71
CA SER A 142 -11.38 16.78 9.59
C SER A 142 -11.16 16.45 11.08
N LYS A 143 -11.46 15.22 11.51
CA LYS A 143 -11.15 14.74 12.87
C LYS A 143 -9.66 14.49 13.11
N LEU A 144 -8.91 14.12 12.08
CA LEU A 144 -7.47 13.89 12.20
C LEU A 144 -6.71 15.19 12.44
N ASP A 145 -7.12 16.30 11.82
CA ASP A 145 -6.51 17.61 12.07
C ASP A 145 -6.60 18.02 13.56
N GLY A 146 -7.78 17.81 14.16
CA GLY A 146 -7.98 18.06 15.59
C GLY A 146 -7.15 17.12 16.48
N GLN A 147 -7.05 15.83 16.11
CA GLN A 147 -6.22 14.86 16.84
C GLN A 147 -4.73 15.18 16.74
N ILE A 148 -4.25 15.62 15.58
CA ILE A 148 -2.85 16.02 15.38
C ILE A 148 -2.55 17.26 16.22
N ALA A 149 -3.44 18.25 16.24
CA ALA A 149 -3.27 19.44 17.07
C ALA A 149 -3.24 19.08 18.56
N ALA A 150 -4.13 18.20 19.02
CA ALA A 150 -4.15 17.72 20.40
C ALA A 150 -2.88 16.92 20.75
N MET A 151 -2.41 16.05 19.85
CA MET A 151 -1.19 15.28 20.04
C MET A 151 0.04 16.19 20.12
N ARG A 152 0.13 17.21 19.25
CA ARG A 152 1.22 18.21 19.31
C ARG A 152 1.18 18.97 20.63
N ALA A 153 0.02 19.48 21.04
CA ALA A 153 -0.10 20.22 22.30
C ALA A 153 0.27 19.35 23.52
N GLN A 154 -0.12 18.08 23.51
CA GLN A 154 0.25 17.13 24.56
C GLN A 154 1.76 16.84 24.55
N ALA A 155 2.36 16.61 23.37
CA ALA A 155 3.79 16.38 23.24
C ALA A 155 4.63 17.59 23.69
N GLU A 156 4.19 18.82 23.39
CA GLU A 156 4.84 20.04 23.87
C GLU A 156 4.78 20.15 25.39
N LYS A 157 3.62 19.86 25.98
CA LYS A 157 3.44 19.84 27.44
C LYS A 157 4.31 18.77 28.10
N ASP A 158 4.31 17.56 27.57
CA ASP A 158 5.09 16.44 28.11
C ASP A 158 6.59 16.72 27.97
N SER A 159 7.03 17.27 26.84
CA SER A 159 8.42 17.68 26.64
C SER A 159 8.85 18.75 27.66
N ALA A 160 8.00 19.72 27.98
CA ALA A 160 8.31 20.74 28.98
C ALA A 160 8.41 20.15 30.39
N LEU A 161 7.51 19.23 30.75
CA LEU A 161 7.55 18.53 32.03
C LEU A 161 8.77 17.61 32.15
N ASP A 162 9.09 16.87 31.10
CA ASP A 162 10.27 16.01 31.06
C ASP A 162 11.56 16.83 31.15
N GLN A 163 11.63 17.98 30.47
CA GLN A 163 12.78 18.88 30.59
C GLN A 163 12.98 19.37 32.03
N GLN A 164 11.90 19.75 32.72
CA GLN A 164 11.97 20.15 34.13
C GLN A 164 12.42 19.00 35.03
N ARG A 165 11.86 17.79 34.83
CA ARG A 165 12.23 16.60 35.62
C ARG A 165 13.69 16.21 35.40
N ILE A 166 14.16 16.20 34.15
CA ILE A 166 15.55 15.89 33.80
C ILE A 166 16.49 16.94 34.40
N THR A 167 16.15 18.22 34.29
CA THR A 167 17.00 19.29 34.86
C THR A 167 17.10 19.16 36.39
N ALA A 168 15.99 18.85 37.06
CA ALA A 168 15.98 18.60 38.50
C ALA A 168 16.84 17.40 38.88
N SER A 169 16.66 16.24 38.21
CA SER A 169 17.45 15.04 38.50
C SER A 169 18.94 15.24 38.20
N VAL A 170 19.28 15.98 37.14
CA VAL A 170 20.67 16.30 36.80
C VAL A 170 21.32 17.18 37.86
N GLU A 171 20.60 18.17 38.39
CA GLU A 171 21.16 19.02 39.46
C GLU A 171 21.34 18.25 40.77
N GLU A 172 20.40 17.36 41.12
CA GLU A 172 20.54 16.46 42.27
C GLU A 172 21.74 15.50 42.11
N GLU A 173 21.89 14.88 40.94
CA GLU A 173 23.02 14.00 40.62
C GLU A 173 24.34 14.76 40.67
N LYS A 174 24.39 15.97 40.11
CA LYS A 174 25.56 16.85 40.18
C LYS A 174 25.96 17.13 41.62
N GLN A 175 25.01 17.50 42.48
CA GLN A 175 25.29 17.75 43.91
C GLN A 175 25.83 16.49 44.60
N LYS A 176 25.24 15.32 44.31
CA LYS A 176 25.71 14.04 44.84
C LYS A 176 27.13 13.70 44.38
N ILE A 177 27.44 13.93 43.11
CA ILE A 177 28.79 13.71 42.56
C ILE A 177 29.79 14.64 43.25
N LEU A 178 29.46 15.92 43.40
CA LEU A 178 30.35 16.88 44.08
C LEU A 178 30.59 16.47 45.54
N ALA A 179 29.54 16.14 46.29
CA ALA A 179 29.69 15.70 47.68
C ALA A 179 30.53 14.43 47.81
N THR A 180 30.36 13.48 46.88
CA THR A 180 31.14 12.24 46.85
C THR A 180 32.60 12.51 46.51
N ALA A 181 32.85 13.35 45.49
CA ALA A 181 34.21 13.74 45.09
C ALA A 181 34.93 14.50 46.22
N GLU A 182 34.26 15.42 46.91
CA GLU A 182 34.81 16.13 48.07
C GLU A 182 35.19 15.15 49.20
N GLN A 183 34.32 14.19 49.50
CA GLN A 183 34.59 13.16 50.50
C GLN A 183 35.78 12.27 50.10
N GLU A 184 35.85 11.86 48.83
CA GLU A 184 36.96 11.06 48.30
C GLU A 184 38.29 11.82 48.34
N ILE A 185 38.29 13.09 47.94
CA ILE A 185 39.47 13.97 48.00
C ILE A 185 39.93 14.13 49.44
N ALA A 186 39.00 14.38 50.38
CA ALA A 186 39.33 14.53 51.79
C ALA A 186 39.93 13.24 52.37
N ALA A 187 39.34 12.09 52.06
CA ALA A 187 39.84 10.79 52.50
C ALA A 187 41.22 10.47 51.90
N ALA A 188 41.41 10.70 50.61
CA ALA A 188 42.69 10.50 49.93
C ALA A 188 43.78 11.44 50.47
N THR A 189 43.43 12.70 50.75
CA THR A 189 44.35 13.68 51.33
C THR A 189 44.78 13.27 52.73
N ALA A 190 43.84 12.86 53.59
CA ALA A 190 44.15 12.38 54.93
C ALA A 190 45.04 11.12 54.91
N LEU A 191 44.79 10.22 53.96
CA LEU A 191 45.61 9.03 53.75
C LEU A 191 47.03 9.40 53.28
N ALA A 192 47.17 10.31 52.31
CA ALA A 192 48.46 10.78 51.84
C ALA A 192 49.26 11.48 52.95
N GLN A 193 48.63 12.32 53.77
CA GLN A 193 49.27 12.95 54.92
C GLN A 193 49.79 11.91 55.93
N ARG A 194 48.98 10.88 56.23
CA ARG A 194 49.39 9.79 57.11
C ARG A 194 50.57 9.00 56.55
N GLN A 195 50.59 8.72 55.25
CA GLN A 195 51.71 8.05 54.58
C GLN A 195 53.00 8.87 54.67
N ILE A 196 52.92 10.19 54.44
CA ILE A 196 54.08 11.09 54.57
C ILE A 196 54.60 11.11 56.02
N GLN A 197 53.71 11.19 57.02
CA GLN A 197 54.09 11.15 58.43
C GLN A 197 54.78 9.83 58.81
N GLN A 198 54.24 8.70 58.34
CA GLN A 198 54.83 7.38 58.57
C GLN A 198 56.22 7.27 57.94
N TYR A 199 56.37 7.68 56.68
CA TYR A 199 57.65 7.67 55.98
C TYR A 199 58.70 8.57 56.66
N ALA A 200 58.29 9.76 57.10
CA ALA A 200 59.18 10.66 57.83
C ALA A 200 59.61 10.09 59.19
N ALA A 201 58.69 9.43 59.92
CA ALA A 201 59.01 8.75 61.17
C ALA A 201 59.99 7.59 60.96
N GLU A 202 59.78 6.77 59.93
CA GLU A 202 60.67 5.67 59.57
C GLU A 202 62.08 6.19 59.23
N LEU A 203 62.18 7.24 58.41
CA LEU A 203 63.46 7.87 58.06
C LEU A 203 64.16 8.46 59.30
N ALA A 204 63.42 9.08 60.21
CA ALA A 204 63.96 9.61 61.45
C ALA A 204 64.49 8.49 62.36
N ILE A 205 63.77 7.38 62.49
CA ILE A 205 64.21 6.20 63.24
C ILE A 205 65.48 5.60 62.60
N GLU A 206 65.52 5.46 61.28
CA GLU A 206 66.69 4.95 60.55
C GLU A 206 67.92 5.85 60.76
N GLN A 207 67.75 7.18 60.71
CA GLN A 207 68.83 8.13 61.01
C GLN A 207 69.27 8.09 62.46
N ALA A 208 68.32 7.97 63.41
CA ALA A 208 68.64 7.85 64.83
C ALA A 208 69.41 6.55 65.11
N ALA A 209 68.96 5.42 64.55
CA ALA A 209 69.64 4.13 64.66
C ALA A 209 71.08 4.19 64.11
N ARG A 210 71.30 4.87 62.98
CA ARG A 210 72.65 5.09 62.43
C ARG A 210 73.55 5.93 63.34
N LYS A 211 72.99 6.90 64.07
CA LYS A 211 73.75 7.77 64.99
C LYS A 211 73.89 7.20 66.40
N LEU A 212 73.19 6.13 66.73
CA LEU A 212 73.17 5.53 68.06
C LEU A 212 74.45 4.72 68.30
N VAL A 213 75.37 5.27 69.10
CA VAL A 213 76.59 4.58 69.52
C VAL A 213 76.34 3.95 70.89
N VAL A 214 76.22 2.63 70.94
CA VAL A 214 76.03 1.88 72.19
C VAL A 214 77.38 1.72 72.89
N THR A 215 77.55 2.38 74.03
CA THR A 215 78.70 2.20 74.92
C THR A 215 78.28 1.43 76.17
N ALA A 216 79.25 0.78 76.83
CA ALA A 216 78.98 -0.03 78.03
C ALA A 216 78.39 0.78 79.21
N GLU A 217 78.61 2.10 79.24
CA GLU A 217 78.03 2.99 80.25
C GLU A 217 76.54 3.28 79.98
N THR A 218 76.19 3.57 78.71
CA THR A 218 74.79 3.76 78.29
C THR A 218 73.94 2.53 78.57
N ASP A 219 74.49 1.33 78.36
CA ASP A 219 73.80 0.06 78.58
C ASP A 219 73.46 -0.17 80.08
N ARG A 220 74.41 0.14 80.98
CA ARG A 220 74.16 0.07 82.43
C ARG A 220 73.08 1.05 82.89
N LEU A 221 73.08 2.27 82.35
CA LEU A 221 72.05 3.28 82.64
C LEU A 221 70.67 2.85 82.12
N LEU A 222 70.60 2.22 80.95
CA LEU A 222 69.35 1.66 80.42
C LEU A 222 68.81 0.57 81.34
N VAL A 223 69.63 -0.41 81.74
CA VAL A 223 69.22 -1.49 82.64
C VAL A 223 68.73 -0.96 83.98
N GLN A 224 69.44 0.01 84.57
CA GLN A 224 69.02 0.63 85.83
C GLN A 224 67.67 1.37 85.69
N SER A 225 67.50 2.15 84.62
CA SER A 225 66.26 2.88 84.36
C SER A 225 65.07 1.95 84.08
N PHE A 226 65.30 0.80 83.46
CA PHE A 226 64.29 -0.20 83.18
C PHE A 226 63.87 -0.92 84.46
N ALA A 227 64.84 -1.32 85.29
CA ALA A 227 64.58 -1.90 86.61
C ALA A 227 63.78 -0.95 87.53
N GLN A 228 64.09 0.35 87.45
CA GLN A 228 63.36 1.37 88.21
C GLN A 228 61.93 1.59 87.71
N ARG A 229 61.68 1.51 86.39
CA ARG A 229 60.30 1.55 85.85
C ARG A 229 59.49 0.33 86.23
N LEU A 230 60.07 -0.87 86.21
CA LEU A 230 59.40 -2.10 86.64
C LEU A 230 58.99 -2.03 88.12
N THR A 231 59.91 -1.61 89.00
CA THR A 231 59.61 -1.37 90.43
C THR A 231 58.55 -0.27 90.63
N GLY A 232 58.58 0.78 89.81
CA GLY A 232 57.61 1.89 89.85
C GLY A 232 56.20 1.51 89.36
N ASP A 233 56.08 0.53 88.47
CA ASP A 233 54.79 0.06 87.93
C ASP A 233 54.17 -1.02 88.85
N ASP A 234 54.99 -1.88 89.46
CA ASP A 234 54.56 -2.83 90.50
C ASP A 234 54.01 -2.12 91.75
N SER A 235 54.59 -0.98 92.13
CA SER A 235 54.10 -0.16 93.26
C SER A 235 52.80 0.60 92.95
N LYS A 236 52.45 0.79 91.67
CA LYS A 236 51.19 1.42 91.23
C LYS A 236 50.03 0.42 91.08
N LYS A 237 50.32 -0.86 90.84
CA LYS A 237 49.32 -1.93 90.68
C LYS A 237 48.80 -2.52 92.01
N GLY A 238 49.46 -2.23 93.14
CA GLY A 238 49.07 -2.66 94.49
C GLY A 238 48.16 -1.70 95.27
N GLN A 239 47.65 -0.64 94.64
CA GLN A 239 46.69 0.33 95.23
C GLN A 239 45.36 0.29 94.47
N ASN A 240 44.64 -0.82 94.54
CA ASN A 240 43.20 -0.93 94.33
C ASN A 240 42.67 -2.11 95.15
#